data_AF-A0A538SE92-F1
#
_entry.id   AF-A0A538SE92-F1
#
_cell.length_a   1.000
_cell.length_b   1.000
_cell.length_c   1.000
_cell.angle_alpha   90.00
_cell.angle_beta   90.00
_cell.angle_gamma   90.00
#
_symmetry.space_group_name_H-M   'P 1'
#
loop_
_entity.id
_entity.type
_entity.pdbx_description
1 polymer ?
#
loop_
_entity_poly.entity_id
_entity_poly.type
_entity_poly.pdbx_seq_one_letter_code
_entity_poly.pdbx_strand_id
1 'polypeptide(L)'
;MNRLVPLCFRQLLLVSLFTAACFGAARPASADDADRTYLLGKLVFYYVDTPNQTTVPPLILDNGAIARGTESGLFWTSPKVPGLQRLVRALVKPPSQGGDESLQSLAAWILKVLDKPVMLTLVNDVDAPLSAGAFTRWDACDDGHGRTFVHELVHTQDRSDRQDVRFWLSSRWYNYGADGKHYTVEAVPNLRATYQEGIANTMALTVDSEMRRKMFKWFADNDVVLVEKALAPRSFYLNDHPCASAFEFPSQDIWLYDQLRVAGAHEVTSTPPMLAGYAEFQIRSIPPQFIVHNEYIISLTFSEYAWHMGLGKFLRAIKTNDAALFRTPASPIAKLYETLCTMGLEGRPLASVQNVNEAGPKPYLIPLAYADYFTGYQSRSKADYASIFENKLPQAWVDLYWDGYKDAVRSAAVLDTTHKPQFSHLTDIAIALGVTQSVPDQGP
;
A
#
# COMPACT_ATOMS: atom_id res chain seq x y z
N MET A 1 -13.59 -24.88 -2.36
CA MET A 1 -14.28 -23.95 -1.44
C MET A 1 -13.48 -22.65 -1.38
N ASN A 2 -13.96 -21.61 -2.04
CA ASN A 2 -13.33 -20.29 -2.04
C ASN A 2 -13.51 -19.68 -0.65
N ARG A 3 -12.43 -19.59 0.14
CA ARG A 3 -12.42 -18.87 1.41
C ARG A 3 -12.61 -17.37 1.10
N LEU A 4 -13.69 -16.80 1.62
CA LEU A 4 -13.95 -15.36 1.64
C LEU A 4 -12.88 -14.68 2.51
N VAL A 5 -12.35 -13.54 2.06
CA VAL A 5 -11.41 -12.71 2.85
C VAL A 5 -12.23 -11.63 3.58
N PRO A 6 -12.15 -11.53 4.93
CA PRO A 6 -12.88 -10.53 5.71
C PRO A 6 -12.22 -9.14 5.63
N LEU A 7 -13.03 -8.09 5.82
CA LEU A 7 -12.66 -6.67 5.92
C LEU A 7 -13.61 -5.99 6.92
N CYS A 8 -13.13 -5.12 7.83
CA CYS A 8 -14.01 -4.48 8.82
C CYS A 8 -13.78 -2.97 9.02
N PHE A 9 -14.86 -2.22 9.30
CA PHE A 9 -14.86 -0.76 9.44
C PHE A 9 -15.36 -0.27 10.80
N ARG A 10 -14.66 0.72 11.35
CA ARG A 10 -15.00 1.49 12.54
C ARG A 10 -15.55 2.87 12.18
N GLN A 11 -16.47 3.42 12.98
CA GLN A 11 -17.03 4.75 12.71
C GLN A 11 -16.43 5.84 13.60
N LEU A 12 -15.80 6.84 12.97
CA LEU A 12 -15.74 8.23 13.45
C LEU A 12 -15.86 9.14 12.21
N LEU A 13 -16.92 9.97 12.21
CA LEU A 13 -17.29 11.00 11.22
C LEU A 13 -16.80 10.76 9.76
N LEU A 14 -17.65 10.13 8.95
CA LEU A 14 -17.73 10.39 7.51
C LEU A 14 -18.26 11.82 7.30
N VAL A 15 -17.44 12.81 7.64
CA VAL A 15 -17.59 14.19 7.17
C VAL A 15 -16.61 14.33 6.02
N SER A 16 -17.17 14.26 4.82
CA SER A 16 -16.75 15.03 3.65
C SER A 16 -15.24 15.14 3.44
N LEU A 17 -14.66 14.24 2.63
CA LEU A 17 -13.55 14.55 1.72
C LEU A 17 -13.29 13.36 0.76
N PHE A 18 -14.33 12.82 0.13
CA PHE A 18 -14.17 12.43 -1.28
C PHE A 18 -14.21 13.72 -2.09
N THR A 19 -13.21 14.59 -1.93
CA THR A 19 -12.89 15.47 -3.06
C THR A 19 -12.40 14.53 -4.12
N ALA A 20 -13.25 14.29 -5.12
CA ALA A 20 -12.85 13.70 -6.38
C ALA A 20 -11.46 14.25 -6.71
N ALA A 21 -10.44 13.39 -6.61
CA ALA A 21 -9.25 13.61 -7.41
C ALA A 21 -9.81 13.71 -8.82
N CYS A 22 -9.60 14.85 -9.48
CA CYS A 22 -10.03 15.09 -10.84
C CYS A 22 -9.36 14.03 -11.73
N PHE A 23 -9.96 12.85 -11.84
CA PHE A 23 -9.65 11.86 -12.85
C PHE A 23 -10.20 12.44 -14.16
N GLY A 24 -9.31 13.16 -14.85
CA GLY A 24 -9.62 13.89 -16.06
C GLY A 24 -9.98 12.96 -17.22
N ALA A 25 -11.27 12.66 -17.35
CA ALA A 25 -12.04 12.55 -18.59
C ALA A 25 -13.46 12.14 -18.20
N ALA A 26 -14.48 12.84 -18.71
CA ALA A 26 -15.87 12.43 -18.53
C ALA A 26 -16.05 10.99 -19.07
N ARG A 27 -16.34 10.05 -18.17
CA ARG A 27 -16.61 8.66 -18.55
C ARG A 27 -18.01 8.54 -19.14
N PRO A 28 -18.22 7.64 -20.12
CA PRO A 28 -19.55 7.40 -20.67
C PRO A 28 -20.42 6.67 -19.63
N ALA A 29 -21.64 7.18 -19.43
CA ALA A 29 -22.67 6.68 -18.50
C ALA A 29 -22.91 5.16 -18.51
N SER A 30 -22.55 4.45 -19.59
CA SER A 30 -22.71 3.00 -19.74
C SER A 30 -21.61 2.18 -19.07
N ALA A 31 -20.41 2.73 -18.84
CA ALA A 31 -19.36 2.09 -18.06
C ALA A 31 -19.71 2.05 -16.56
N ASP A 32 -20.50 3.03 -16.11
CA ASP A 32 -20.75 3.32 -14.70
C ASP A 32 -21.75 2.34 -14.08
N ASP A 33 -22.72 1.84 -14.87
CA ASP A 33 -23.60 0.74 -14.44
C ASP A 33 -22.89 -0.62 -14.44
N ALA A 34 -21.85 -0.81 -15.25
CA ALA A 34 -21.11 -2.07 -15.34
C ALA A 34 -20.25 -2.32 -14.10
N ASP A 35 -19.52 -1.30 -13.60
CA ASP A 35 -18.73 -1.41 -12.37
C ASP A 35 -19.62 -1.66 -11.15
N ARG A 36 -20.74 -0.94 -11.01
CA ARG A 36 -21.72 -1.19 -9.95
C ARG A 36 -22.32 -2.60 -10.02
N THR A 37 -22.73 -3.05 -11.21
CA THR A 37 -23.24 -4.41 -11.42
C THR A 37 -22.21 -5.47 -11.04
N TYR A 38 -20.94 -5.23 -11.37
CA TYR A 38 -19.84 -6.08 -10.96
C TYR A 38 -19.70 -6.12 -9.42
N LEU A 39 -19.75 -4.97 -8.74
CA LEU A 39 -19.70 -4.89 -7.28
C LEU A 39 -20.84 -5.66 -6.60
N LEU A 40 -22.07 -5.57 -7.11
CA LEU A 40 -23.23 -6.29 -6.56
C LEU A 40 -23.00 -7.81 -6.50
N GLY A 41 -22.24 -8.36 -7.46
CA GLY A 41 -21.89 -9.78 -7.52
C GLY A 41 -20.60 -10.16 -6.79
N LYS A 42 -19.79 -9.20 -6.35
CA LYS A 42 -18.48 -9.46 -5.71
C LYS A 42 -18.45 -9.11 -4.23
N LEU A 43 -19.17 -8.09 -3.78
CA LEU A 43 -19.19 -7.67 -2.39
C LEU A 43 -20.31 -8.37 -1.63
N VAL A 44 -19.99 -8.90 -0.45
CA VAL A 44 -20.99 -9.44 0.48
C VAL A 44 -20.85 -8.73 1.82
N PHE A 45 -21.89 -8.04 2.26
CA PHE A 45 -21.88 -7.31 3.52
C PHE A 45 -22.49 -8.14 4.65
N TYR A 46 -21.76 -8.22 5.75
CA TYR A 46 -22.18 -8.80 7.02
C TYR A 46 -22.25 -7.67 8.04
N TYR A 47 -23.28 -7.61 8.87
CA TYR A 47 -23.41 -6.62 9.94
C TYR A 47 -23.48 -7.28 11.31
N VAL A 48 -22.67 -6.80 12.24
CA VAL A 48 -22.59 -7.26 13.63
C VAL A 48 -23.01 -6.12 14.55
N ASP A 49 -24.24 -6.21 15.08
CA ASP A 49 -24.80 -5.16 15.94
C ASP A 49 -24.23 -5.17 17.37
N THR A 50 -23.87 -6.36 17.88
CA THR A 50 -23.39 -6.58 19.26
C THR A 50 -22.08 -7.38 19.24
N PRO A 51 -20.97 -6.78 18.80
CA PRO A 51 -19.75 -7.52 18.45
C PRO A 51 -19.06 -8.24 19.60
N ASN A 52 -19.27 -7.79 20.84
CA ASN A 52 -18.76 -8.48 22.02
C ASN A 52 -19.52 -9.78 22.36
N GLN A 53 -20.68 -10.02 21.73
CA GLN A 53 -21.38 -11.30 21.79
C GLN A 53 -20.97 -12.16 20.59
N THR A 54 -19.75 -12.71 20.64
CA THR A 54 -19.11 -13.39 19.50
C THR A 54 -19.85 -14.65 19.00
N THR A 55 -20.81 -15.16 19.75
CA THR A 55 -21.68 -16.28 19.38
C THR A 55 -22.88 -15.87 18.53
N VAL A 56 -23.24 -14.57 18.49
CA VAL A 56 -24.35 -14.07 17.68
C VAL A 56 -23.91 -14.01 16.22
N PRO A 57 -24.63 -14.66 15.28
CA PRO A 57 -24.27 -14.61 13.88
C PRO A 57 -24.51 -13.21 13.29
N PRO A 58 -23.64 -12.75 12.36
CA PRO A 58 -23.86 -11.50 11.64
C PRO A 58 -25.12 -11.55 10.76
N LEU A 59 -25.72 -10.38 10.53
CA LEU A 59 -26.78 -10.19 9.54
C LEU A 59 -26.17 -10.04 8.15
N ILE A 60 -26.60 -10.86 7.19
CA ILE A 60 -26.21 -10.69 5.79
C ILE A 60 -27.12 -9.64 5.16
N LEU A 61 -26.54 -8.61 4.54
CA LEU A 61 -27.32 -7.56 3.88
C LEU A 61 -27.66 -7.98 2.44
N ASP A 62 -28.89 -7.72 2.01
CA ASP A 62 -29.37 -8.03 0.66
C ASP A 62 -28.98 -6.92 -0.33
N ASN A 63 -27.89 -7.12 -1.07
CA ASN A 63 -27.43 -6.21 -2.12
C ASN A 63 -28.53 -5.84 -3.13
N GLY A 64 -29.41 -6.79 -3.48
CA GLY A 64 -30.49 -6.54 -4.43
C GLY A 64 -31.53 -5.59 -3.86
N ALA A 65 -31.92 -5.78 -2.59
CA ALA A 65 -32.83 -4.87 -1.91
C ALA A 65 -32.24 -3.46 -1.77
N ILE A 66 -30.95 -3.36 -1.44
CA ILE A 66 -30.23 -2.09 -1.31
C ILE A 66 -30.13 -1.37 -2.65
N ALA A 67 -29.76 -2.07 -3.73
CA ALA A 67 -29.65 -1.49 -5.06
C ALA A 67 -30.97 -0.89 -5.57
N ARG A 68 -32.11 -1.42 -5.10
CA ARG A 68 -33.47 -0.95 -5.45
C ARG A 68 -34.03 0.11 -4.48
N GLY A 69 -33.31 0.46 -3.41
CA GLY A 69 -33.83 1.38 -2.41
C GLY A 69 -34.91 0.80 -1.49
N THR A 70 -34.99 -0.54 -1.43
CA THR A 70 -35.99 -1.28 -0.66
C THR A 70 -35.40 -1.92 0.61
N GLU A 71 -34.19 -1.49 0.98
CA GLU A 71 -33.50 -2.04 2.15
C GLU A 71 -34.24 -1.76 3.46
N SER A 72 -34.25 -2.76 4.36
CA SER A 72 -34.90 -2.67 5.67
C SER A 72 -34.18 -3.55 6.69
N GLY A 73 -34.52 -3.40 7.97
CA GLY A 73 -33.94 -4.19 9.07
C GLY A 73 -32.95 -3.42 9.93
N LEU A 74 -32.45 -4.10 10.96
CA LEU A 74 -31.71 -3.51 12.08
C LEU A 74 -30.55 -2.60 11.65
N PHE A 75 -29.76 -3.02 10.66
CA PHE A 75 -28.65 -2.22 10.15
C PHE A 75 -29.11 -0.85 9.63
N TRP A 76 -30.24 -0.78 8.92
CA TRP A 76 -30.73 0.43 8.24
C TRP A 76 -31.52 1.36 9.15
N THR A 77 -32.15 0.81 10.19
CA THR A 77 -32.90 1.60 11.18
C THR A 77 -32.03 2.04 12.36
N SER A 78 -30.82 1.48 12.51
CA SER A 78 -29.92 1.83 13.60
C SER A 78 -29.38 3.26 13.44
N PRO A 79 -29.56 4.15 14.43
CA PRO A 79 -28.94 5.48 14.41
C PRO A 79 -27.44 5.45 14.75
N LYS A 80 -26.90 4.29 15.15
CA LYS A 80 -25.53 4.13 15.66
C LYS A 80 -24.49 4.08 14.55
N VAL A 81 -24.86 3.52 13.38
CA VAL A 81 -23.93 3.22 12.30
C VAL A 81 -24.15 4.00 10.98
N PRO A 82 -24.50 5.30 11.00
CA PRO A 82 -24.88 6.01 9.78
C PRO A 82 -23.73 6.15 8.77
N GLY A 83 -22.47 6.07 9.20
CA GLY A 83 -21.31 6.03 8.32
C GLY A 83 -21.24 4.74 7.51
N LEU A 84 -21.42 3.58 8.18
CA LEU A 84 -21.42 2.28 7.52
C LEU A 84 -22.59 2.16 6.54
N GLN A 85 -23.77 2.65 6.90
CA GLN A 85 -24.94 2.70 6.01
C GLN A 85 -24.65 3.53 4.74
N ARG A 86 -23.98 4.68 4.88
CA ARG A 86 -23.57 5.51 3.74
C ARG A 86 -22.55 4.79 2.86
N LEU A 87 -21.55 4.14 3.44
CA LEU A 87 -20.55 3.38 2.68
C LEU A 87 -21.19 2.27 1.85
N VAL A 88 -22.07 1.46 2.45
CA VAL A 88 -22.78 0.39 1.74
C VAL A 88 -23.58 0.97 0.58
N ARG A 89 -24.38 2.02 0.81
CA ARG A 89 -25.15 2.68 -0.26
C ARG A 89 -24.26 3.24 -1.36
N ALA A 90 -23.17 3.91 -0.99
CA ALA A 90 -22.19 4.46 -1.93
C ALA A 90 -21.64 3.37 -2.87
N LEU A 91 -21.39 2.16 -2.36
CA LEU A 91 -20.86 1.04 -3.15
C LEU A 91 -21.88 0.32 -4.05
N VAL A 92 -23.18 0.31 -3.71
CA VAL A 92 -24.16 -0.55 -4.42
C VAL A 92 -25.39 0.16 -5.00
N LYS A 93 -25.72 1.36 -4.55
CA LYS A 93 -26.84 2.12 -5.13
C LYS A 93 -26.45 2.82 -6.43
N PRO A 94 -27.39 3.08 -7.35
CA PRO A 94 -27.10 3.96 -8.46
C PRO A 94 -26.75 5.37 -7.93
N PRO A 95 -25.90 6.15 -8.63
CA PRO A 95 -25.53 7.50 -8.19
C PRO A 95 -26.72 8.42 -7.90
N SER A 96 -27.78 8.31 -8.72
CA SER A 96 -29.04 9.05 -8.54
C SER A 96 -29.81 8.74 -7.25
N GLN A 97 -29.41 7.70 -6.49
CA GLN A 97 -30.07 7.27 -5.25
C GLN A 97 -29.09 7.19 -4.07
N GLY A 98 -27.98 7.93 -4.13
CA GLY A 98 -26.97 7.97 -3.06
C GLY A 98 -25.84 6.95 -3.20
N GLY A 99 -25.66 6.39 -4.41
CA GLY A 99 -24.42 5.74 -4.82
C GLY A 99 -23.29 6.74 -5.07
N ASP A 100 -22.05 6.28 -5.07
CA ASP A 100 -20.86 7.06 -5.42
C ASP A 100 -20.13 6.39 -6.57
N GLU A 101 -20.23 6.98 -7.76
CA GLU A 101 -19.67 6.44 -9.01
C GLU A 101 -18.14 6.30 -8.95
N SER A 102 -17.45 7.26 -8.34
CA SER A 102 -15.99 7.25 -8.25
C SER A 102 -15.52 6.13 -7.33
N LEU A 103 -16.16 5.98 -6.17
CA LEU A 103 -15.90 4.87 -5.26
C LEU A 103 -16.24 3.52 -5.88
N GLN A 104 -17.35 3.43 -6.62
CA GLN A 104 -17.77 2.21 -7.31
C GLN A 104 -16.72 1.76 -8.33
N SER A 105 -16.26 2.69 -9.17
CA SER A 105 -15.26 2.36 -10.17
C SER A 105 -13.93 1.96 -9.54
N LEU A 106 -13.45 2.71 -8.54
CA LEU A 106 -12.22 2.38 -7.83
C LEU A 106 -12.29 1.01 -7.16
N ALA A 107 -13.37 0.72 -6.42
CA ALA A 107 -13.55 -0.56 -5.76
C ALA A 107 -13.65 -1.70 -6.78
N ALA A 108 -14.34 -1.50 -7.91
CA ALA A 108 -14.43 -2.49 -8.97
C ALA A 108 -13.04 -2.79 -9.58
N TRP A 109 -12.23 -1.76 -9.82
CA TRP A 109 -10.88 -1.90 -10.36
C TRP A 109 -9.95 -2.67 -9.43
N ILE A 110 -9.99 -2.36 -8.12
CA ILE A 110 -9.24 -3.11 -7.11
C ILE A 110 -9.68 -4.58 -7.14
N LEU A 111 -10.99 -4.85 -7.06
CA LEU A 111 -11.52 -6.23 -7.06
C LEU A 111 -11.23 -7.01 -8.36
N LYS A 112 -10.99 -6.34 -9.50
CA LYS A 112 -10.64 -6.99 -10.78
C LYS A 112 -9.19 -7.51 -10.82
N VAL A 113 -8.36 -7.18 -9.82
CA VAL A 113 -7.01 -7.73 -9.68
C VAL A 113 -7.06 -9.25 -9.53
N LEU A 114 -7.78 -9.77 -8.52
CA LEU A 114 -7.97 -11.23 -8.34
C LEU A 114 -9.32 -11.74 -8.83
N ASP A 115 -10.26 -10.85 -9.14
CA ASP A 115 -11.62 -11.20 -9.57
C ASP A 115 -12.35 -12.14 -8.59
N LYS A 116 -12.12 -11.96 -7.28
CA LYS A 116 -12.72 -12.81 -6.24
C LYS A 116 -13.79 -12.08 -5.41
N PRO A 117 -14.80 -12.80 -4.90
CA PRO A 117 -15.73 -12.22 -3.93
C PRO A 117 -15.01 -11.82 -2.64
N VAL A 118 -15.46 -10.72 -2.05
CA VAL A 118 -14.92 -10.14 -0.82
C VAL A 118 -16.02 -9.96 0.20
N MET A 119 -15.72 -10.33 1.44
CA MET A 119 -16.63 -10.22 2.56
C MET A 119 -16.30 -8.98 3.39
N LEU A 120 -17.28 -8.11 3.56
CA LEU A 120 -17.18 -6.88 4.35
C LEU A 120 -18.00 -7.04 5.63
N THR A 121 -17.32 -7.19 6.76
CA THR A 121 -17.92 -7.27 8.10
C THR A 121 -18.02 -5.87 8.71
N LEU A 122 -19.23 -5.37 8.86
CA LEU A 122 -19.55 -4.05 9.40
C LEU A 122 -19.87 -4.22 10.89
N VAL A 123 -19.07 -3.61 11.77
CA VAL A 123 -19.19 -3.81 13.21
C VAL A 123 -19.70 -2.55 13.91
N ASN A 124 -20.73 -2.69 14.75
CA ASN A 124 -21.20 -1.63 15.63
C ASN A 124 -20.45 -1.68 16.97
N ASP A 125 -19.42 -0.86 17.11
CA ASP A 125 -18.61 -0.74 18.33
C ASP A 125 -18.90 0.53 19.14
N VAL A 126 -20.04 1.19 18.88
CA VAL A 126 -20.38 2.49 19.47
C VAL A 126 -20.65 2.40 20.97
N ASP A 127 -21.28 1.31 21.42
CA ASP A 127 -21.71 1.19 22.82
C ASP A 127 -20.58 0.78 23.77
N ALA A 128 -19.59 0.04 23.26
CA ALA A 128 -18.46 -0.44 24.04
C ALA A 128 -17.27 -0.78 23.15
N PRO A 129 -16.02 -0.56 23.62
CA PRO A 129 -14.83 -1.05 22.93
C PRO A 129 -14.91 -2.56 22.66
N LEU A 130 -14.35 -2.98 21.54
CA LEU A 130 -14.26 -4.39 21.19
C LEU A 130 -13.35 -5.12 22.20
N SER A 131 -13.84 -6.25 22.69
CA SER A 131 -13.05 -7.23 23.44
C SER A 131 -12.01 -7.88 22.52
N ALA A 132 -10.91 -8.38 23.08
CA ALA A 132 -9.90 -9.12 22.31
C ALA A 132 -10.51 -10.28 21.50
N GLY A 133 -11.49 -11.00 22.10
CA GLY A 133 -12.21 -12.05 21.41
C GLY A 133 -13.05 -11.56 20.23
N ALA A 134 -13.67 -10.38 20.34
CA ALA A 134 -14.39 -9.74 19.24
C ALA A 134 -13.45 -9.27 18.13
N PHE A 135 -12.32 -8.66 18.48
CA PHE A 135 -11.28 -8.29 17.52
C PHE A 135 -10.83 -9.49 16.69
N THR A 136 -10.47 -10.61 17.33
CA THR A 136 -10.04 -11.83 16.63
C THR A 136 -11.18 -12.48 15.84
N ARG A 137 -12.41 -12.46 16.36
CA ARG A 137 -13.56 -13.11 15.71
C ARG A 137 -13.97 -12.40 14.42
N TRP A 138 -13.97 -11.07 14.44
CA TRP A 138 -14.49 -10.26 13.35
C TRP A 138 -13.40 -9.68 12.46
N ASP A 139 -12.13 -9.90 12.81
CA ASP A 139 -10.97 -9.35 12.12
C ASP A 139 -11.06 -7.83 11.99
N ALA A 140 -11.32 -7.18 13.14
CA ALA A 140 -11.64 -5.76 13.19
C ALA A 140 -10.40 -4.87 13.11
N CYS A 141 -10.36 -3.95 12.15
CA CYS A 141 -9.35 -2.90 12.04
C CYS A 141 -9.62 -1.78 13.07
N ASP A 142 -8.57 -1.16 13.62
CA ASP A 142 -8.68 -0.14 14.66
C ASP A 142 -8.55 1.31 14.15
N ASP A 143 -8.24 1.49 12.85
CA ASP A 143 -8.00 2.76 12.21
C ASP A 143 -9.25 3.27 11.44
N GLY A 144 -9.52 4.56 11.57
CA GLY A 144 -10.70 5.21 10.98
C GLY A 144 -10.45 5.70 9.55
N HIS A 145 -11.57 5.84 8.80
CA HIS A 145 -11.81 6.64 7.58
C HIS A 145 -12.00 5.85 6.26
N GLY A 146 -12.60 6.48 5.24
CA GLY A 146 -12.82 5.88 3.91
C GLY A 146 -11.53 5.48 3.18
N ARG A 147 -10.39 6.06 3.57
CA ARG A 147 -9.05 5.61 3.17
C ARG A 147 -8.76 4.18 3.64
N THR A 148 -9.19 3.83 4.86
CA THR A 148 -9.04 2.50 5.43
C THR A 148 -9.84 1.51 4.59
N PHE A 149 -11.00 1.89 4.03
CA PHE A 149 -11.72 1.01 3.10
C PHE A 149 -10.91 0.68 1.86
N VAL A 150 -10.34 1.69 1.21
CA VAL A 150 -9.54 1.47 0.00
C VAL A 150 -8.26 0.69 0.32
N HIS A 151 -7.56 1.07 1.38
CA HIS A 151 -6.35 0.39 1.87
C HIS A 151 -6.62 -1.09 2.10
N GLU A 152 -7.60 -1.39 2.94
CA GLU A 152 -7.91 -2.75 3.35
C GLU A 152 -8.48 -3.58 2.17
N LEU A 153 -9.25 -2.96 1.28
CA LEU A 153 -9.71 -3.64 0.06
C LEU A 153 -8.54 -4.15 -0.79
N VAL A 154 -7.41 -3.44 -0.84
CA VAL A 154 -6.20 -3.87 -1.55
C VAL A 154 -5.54 -5.08 -0.90
N HIS A 155 -5.50 -5.15 0.43
CA HIS A 155 -5.00 -6.35 1.14
C HIS A 155 -5.79 -7.60 0.74
N THR A 156 -7.08 -7.46 0.45
CA THR A 156 -7.84 -8.59 -0.09
C THR A 156 -7.41 -8.99 -1.50
N GLN A 157 -6.73 -8.14 -2.26
CA GLN A 157 -6.39 -8.38 -3.66
C GLN A 157 -4.92 -8.70 -3.90
N ASP A 158 -4.13 -8.85 -2.84
CA ASP A 158 -2.77 -9.35 -2.91
C ASP A 158 -2.66 -10.72 -2.24
N ARG A 159 -2.21 -11.74 -2.97
CA ARG A 159 -1.92 -13.07 -2.43
C ARG A 159 -0.45 -13.26 -2.09
N SER A 160 0.39 -12.24 -2.24
CA SER A 160 1.73 -12.28 -1.63
C SER A 160 1.63 -12.55 -0.13
N ASP A 161 0.50 -12.19 0.49
CA ASP A 161 0.07 -12.57 1.84
C ASP A 161 -0.94 -13.72 1.85
N ARG A 162 -0.53 -14.90 2.31
CA ARG A 162 -1.47 -15.75 3.06
C ARG A 162 -0.76 -16.41 4.21
N GLN A 163 -0.61 -15.72 5.34
CA GLN A 163 -0.19 -16.27 6.65
C GLN A 163 1.19 -16.92 6.73
N ASP A 164 1.83 -17.20 5.58
CA ASP A 164 3.10 -17.89 5.39
C ASP A 164 4.30 -16.91 5.51
N VAL A 165 4.05 -15.62 5.77
CA VAL A 165 5.06 -14.55 5.88
C VAL A 165 5.42 -14.19 7.32
N ARG A 166 4.61 -14.65 8.27
CA ARG A 166 4.94 -14.53 9.69
C ARG A 166 6.07 -15.50 10.00
N PHE A 167 7.09 -15.03 10.68
CA PHE A 167 8.12 -15.91 11.22
C PHE A 167 7.93 -16.05 12.73
N TRP A 168 8.27 -17.23 13.24
CA TRP A 168 8.14 -17.56 14.65
C TRP A 168 9.49 -17.35 15.35
N LEU A 169 9.51 -16.48 16.36
CA LEU A 169 10.71 -16.15 17.12
C LEU A 169 10.36 -15.96 18.59
N SER A 170 11.18 -16.50 19.50
CA SER A 170 10.99 -16.36 20.95
C SER A 170 9.57 -16.68 21.44
N SER A 171 8.95 -17.72 20.88
CA SER A 171 7.57 -18.15 21.18
C SER A 171 6.47 -17.16 20.77
N ARG A 172 6.71 -16.31 19.77
CA ARG A 172 5.74 -15.35 19.22
C ARG A 172 5.80 -15.30 17.69
N TRP A 173 4.68 -14.98 17.05
CA TRP A 173 4.64 -14.65 15.63
C TRP A 173 5.03 -13.19 15.43
N TYR A 174 5.92 -12.93 14.49
CA TYR A 174 6.30 -11.59 14.07
C TYR A 174 5.70 -11.30 12.70
N ASN A 175 5.10 -10.11 12.56
CA ASN A 175 4.63 -9.57 11.29
C ASN A 175 5.22 -8.18 11.05
N TYR A 176 4.97 -7.25 12.00
CA TYR A 176 5.48 -5.87 11.99
C TYR A 176 6.57 -5.59 13.03
N GLY A 177 6.73 -6.45 14.05
CA GLY A 177 7.65 -6.26 15.17
C GLY A 177 7.31 -7.15 16.36
N ALA A 178 8.06 -7.07 17.47
CA ALA A 178 7.85 -7.91 18.65
C ALA A 178 6.62 -7.55 19.48
N ASP A 179 6.18 -6.30 19.42
CA ASP A 179 4.99 -5.80 20.10
C ASP A 179 3.70 -5.99 19.26
N GLY A 180 3.86 -6.42 18.00
CA GLY A 180 2.77 -6.63 17.05
C GLY A 180 2.06 -5.35 16.62
N LYS A 181 2.58 -4.18 16.99
CA LYS A 181 2.05 -2.89 16.55
C LYS A 181 2.62 -2.52 15.20
N HIS A 182 1.89 -1.68 14.50
CA HIS A 182 2.29 -1.12 13.23
C HIS A 182 2.14 0.39 13.31
N TYR A 183 3.24 1.12 13.24
CA TYR A 183 3.23 2.59 13.17
C TYR A 183 3.45 3.03 11.73
N THR A 184 2.71 4.04 11.28
CA THR A 184 2.76 4.47 9.87
C THR A 184 4.13 5.00 9.41
N VAL A 185 4.97 5.47 10.33
CA VAL A 185 6.35 5.92 10.05
C VAL A 185 7.41 4.88 10.44
N GLU A 186 7.00 3.63 10.68
CA GLU A 186 7.89 2.52 11.04
C GLU A 186 8.66 1.99 9.83
N ALA A 187 9.91 1.60 10.06
CA ALA A 187 10.62 0.68 9.19
C ALA A 187 10.34 -0.74 9.68
N VAL A 188 9.48 -1.44 8.95
CA VAL A 188 9.01 -2.78 9.29
C VAL A 188 10.14 -3.79 9.00
N PRO A 189 10.54 -4.65 9.95
CA PRO A 189 11.58 -5.67 9.78
C PRO A 189 11.11 -6.88 8.94
N ASN A 190 10.29 -6.61 7.92
CA ASN A 190 9.73 -7.57 6.99
C ASN A 190 9.31 -6.86 5.69
N LEU A 191 10.16 -6.89 4.66
CA LEU A 191 9.92 -6.20 3.39
C LEU A 191 8.66 -6.68 2.64
N ARG A 192 8.17 -7.89 2.92
CA ARG A 192 6.91 -8.37 2.34
C ARG A 192 5.70 -7.70 2.98
N ALA A 193 5.73 -7.52 4.29
CA ALA A 193 4.73 -6.73 5.00
C ALA A 193 4.81 -5.26 4.55
N THR A 194 6.02 -4.68 4.47
CA THR A 194 6.20 -3.32 3.93
C THR A 194 5.65 -3.17 2.52
N TYR A 195 5.85 -4.17 1.65
CA TYR A 195 5.29 -4.18 0.30
C TYR A 195 3.76 -4.14 0.31
N GLN A 196 3.12 -4.99 1.12
CA GLN A 196 1.66 -5.09 1.22
C GLN A 196 1.05 -3.78 1.69
N GLU A 197 1.57 -3.23 2.78
CA GLU A 197 1.11 -1.96 3.28
C GLU A 197 1.43 -0.81 2.31
N GLY A 198 2.60 -0.87 1.66
CA GLY A 198 3.00 0.09 0.65
C GLY A 198 2.02 0.18 -0.52
N ILE A 199 1.60 -0.95 -1.09
CA ILE A 199 0.61 -0.96 -2.19
C ILE A 199 -0.80 -0.56 -1.72
N ALA A 200 -1.18 -0.93 -0.50
CA ALA A 200 -2.46 -0.54 0.09
C ALA A 200 -2.51 0.98 0.37
N ASN A 201 -1.44 1.52 0.94
CA ASN A 201 -1.25 2.96 1.14
C ASN A 201 -1.21 3.72 -0.18
N THR A 202 -0.55 3.20 -1.23
CA THR A 202 -0.59 3.81 -2.56
C THR A 202 -2.02 4.07 -3.03
N MET A 203 -2.91 3.09 -2.88
CA MET A 203 -4.30 3.21 -3.28
C MET A 203 -5.08 4.13 -2.35
N ALA A 204 -4.81 4.11 -1.04
CA ALA A 204 -5.40 5.06 -0.12
C ALA A 204 -5.03 6.52 -0.49
N LEU A 205 -3.79 6.76 -0.92
CA LEU A 205 -3.32 8.07 -1.35
C LEU A 205 -3.97 8.60 -2.63
N THR A 206 -4.58 7.74 -3.46
CA THR A 206 -5.33 8.20 -4.63
C THR A 206 -6.65 8.86 -4.26
N VAL A 207 -7.18 8.57 -3.06
CA VAL A 207 -8.45 9.14 -2.56
C VAL A 207 -8.25 10.10 -1.38
N ASP A 208 -7.09 10.09 -0.72
CA ASP A 208 -6.77 10.96 0.42
C ASP A 208 -5.59 11.90 0.09
N SER A 209 -5.90 13.02 -0.55
CA SER A 209 -4.90 14.03 -0.89
C SER A 209 -4.26 14.71 0.33
N GLU A 210 -4.95 14.72 1.48
CA GLU A 210 -4.41 15.30 2.71
C GLU A 210 -3.33 14.39 3.29
N MET A 211 -3.58 13.08 3.35
CA MET A 211 -2.57 12.10 3.74
C MET A 211 -1.37 12.16 2.80
N ARG A 212 -1.60 12.21 1.49
CA ARG A 212 -0.51 12.34 0.50
C ARG A 212 0.38 13.55 0.80
N ARG A 213 -0.22 14.71 1.10
CA ARG A 213 0.52 15.92 1.50
C ARG A 213 1.25 15.76 2.82
N LYS A 214 0.66 15.10 3.82
CA LYS A 214 1.30 14.83 5.11
C LYS A 214 2.52 13.92 4.96
N MET A 215 2.38 12.83 4.20
CA MET A 215 3.46 11.89 3.91
C MET A 215 4.60 12.54 3.15
N PHE A 216 4.28 13.33 2.12
CA PHE A 216 5.31 14.08 1.40
C PHE A 216 5.99 15.11 2.30
N LYS A 217 5.24 15.79 3.18
CA LYS A 217 5.82 16.74 4.15
C LYS A 217 6.78 16.05 5.12
N TRP A 218 6.40 14.90 5.67
CA TRP A 218 7.27 14.05 6.49
C TRP A 218 8.60 13.74 5.79
N PHE A 219 8.54 13.34 4.51
CA PHE A 219 9.74 13.15 3.68
C PHE A 219 10.54 14.46 3.46
N ALA A 220 9.85 15.53 3.07
CA ALA A 220 10.46 16.81 2.72
C ALA A 220 11.18 17.46 3.90
N ASP A 221 10.62 17.34 5.10
CA ASP A 221 11.18 17.89 6.34
C ASP A 221 12.34 17.06 6.90
N ASN A 222 12.68 15.92 6.27
CA ASN A 222 13.68 15.00 6.78
C ASN A 222 13.34 14.53 8.20
N ASP A 223 12.06 14.19 8.40
CA ASP A 223 11.52 13.74 9.67
C ASP A 223 12.06 12.33 10.02
N VAL A 224 11.52 11.71 11.06
CA VAL A 224 12.03 10.45 11.60
C VAL A 224 11.31 9.22 11.05
N VAL A 225 12.07 8.15 10.90
CA VAL A 225 11.60 6.77 10.74
C VAL A 225 11.79 6.08 12.09
N LEU A 226 10.76 5.36 12.54
CA LEU A 226 10.82 4.52 13.74
C LEU A 226 11.39 3.15 13.38
N VAL A 227 12.36 2.68 14.16
CA VAL A 227 12.95 1.35 13.99
C VAL A 227 12.90 0.64 15.33
N GLU A 228 12.31 -0.55 15.37
CA GLU A 228 12.26 -1.34 16.60
C GLU A 228 13.68 -1.69 17.07
N LYS A 229 14.00 -1.39 18.33
CA LYS A 229 15.25 -1.78 19.01
C LYS A 229 15.16 -3.28 19.31
N ALA A 230 15.45 -4.10 18.30
CA ALA A 230 15.30 -5.55 18.29
C ALA A 230 15.45 -6.22 19.67
N LEU A 231 14.40 -6.94 20.10
CA LEU A 231 14.32 -7.56 21.44
C LEU A 231 14.66 -9.06 21.45
N ALA A 232 14.93 -9.68 20.30
CA ALA A 232 15.12 -11.13 20.20
C ALA A 232 16.61 -11.51 20.04
N PRO A 233 17.16 -12.37 20.92
CA PRO A 233 18.53 -12.86 20.78
C PRO A 233 18.67 -13.71 19.52
N ARG A 234 19.82 -13.61 18.83
CA ARG A 234 20.16 -14.37 17.60
C ARG A 234 20.02 -15.90 17.73
N SER A 235 19.94 -16.42 18.96
CA SER A 235 19.96 -17.84 19.28
C SER A 235 18.58 -18.38 19.66
N PHE A 236 17.61 -18.46 18.74
CA PHE A 236 16.40 -19.27 18.93
C PHE A 236 15.81 -19.69 17.58
N TYR A 237 15.99 -20.98 17.24
CA TYR A 237 15.35 -21.64 16.11
C TYR A 237 14.44 -22.73 16.69
N LEU A 238 13.13 -22.68 16.41
CA LEU A 238 12.23 -23.79 16.71
C LEU A 238 11.33 -24.06 15.49
N ASN A 239 11.60 -25.21 14.87
CA ASN A 239 10.94 -25.79 13.69
C ASN A 239 9.78 -26.72 14.05
N ASP A 240 8.98 -26.41 15.07
CA ASP A 240 7.98 -27.37 15.59
C ASP A 240 6.51 -26.95 15.39
N HIS A 241 6.19 -26.13 14.37
CA HIS A 241 4.79 -25.87 14.01
C HIS A 241 4.39 -26.62 12.73
N PRO A 242 3.31 -27.44 12.74
CA PRO A 242 2.89 -28.28 11.60
C PRO A 242 2.37 -27.49 10.37
N CYS A 243 2.28 -26.17 10.48
CA CYS A 243 1.97 -25.25 9.37
C CYS A 243 3.15 -24.32 9.00
N ALA A 244 4.32 -24.46 9.64
CA ALA A 244 5.53 -23.77 9.22
C ALA A 244 5.99 -24.43 7.92
N SER A 245 5.45 -23.97 6.79
CA SER A 245 5.94 -24.38 5.49
C SER A 245 7.39 -23.91 5.35
N ALA A 246 8.15 -24.58 4.49
CA ALA A 246 9.60 -24.48 4.32
C ALA A 246 10.15 -23.10 3.89
N PHE A 247 9.40 -22.01 4.08
CA PHE A 247 9.85 -20.64 3.86
C PHE A 247 10.75 -20.21 5.03
N GLU A 248 11.99 -20.70 4.91
CA GLU A 248 13.28 -20.12 5.29
C GLU A 248 13.29 -19.08 6.40
N PHE A 249 14.05 -19.40 7.46
CA PHE A 249 14.77 -18.53 8.41
C PHE A 249 14.27 -17.09 8.60
N PRO A 250 14.11 -16.59 9.85
CA PRO A 250 13.71 -15.19 10.06
C PRO A 250 14.62 -14.27 9.23
N SER A 251 14.01 -13.37 8.45
CA SER A 251 14.75 -12.42 7.64
C SER A 251 15.79 -11.71 8.51
N GLN A 252 16.99 -11.43 7.99
CA GLN A 252 17.99 -10.69 8.76
C GLN A 252 17.48 -9.31 9.21
N ASP A 253 16.46 -8.81 8.52
CA ASP A 253 15.72 -7.58 8.79
C ASP A 253 15.19 -7.48 10.23
N ILE A 254 15.04 -8.60 10.96
CA ILE A 254 14.67 -8.55 12.39
C ILE A 254 15.70 -7.84 13.27
N TRP A 255 16.94 -7.70 12.79
CA TRP A 255 18.00 -6.94 13.43
C TRP A 255 18.23 -5.59 12.74
N LEU A 256 17.20 -5.01 12.11
CA LEU A 256 17.30 -3.75 11.35
C LEU A 256 17.98 -2.63 12.15
N TYR A 257 17.65 -2.49 13.43
CA TYR A 257 18.32 -1.54 14.32
C TYR A 257 19.85 -1.74 14.38
N ASP A 258 20.30 -2.97 14.65
CA ASP A 258 21.74 -3.27 14.72
C ASP A 258 22.41 -3.07 13.36
N GLN A 259 21.73 -3.46 12.28
CA GLN A 259 22.23 -3.27 10.91
C GLN A 259 22.41 -1.79 10.57
N LEU A 260 21.46 -0.93 10.95
CA LEU A 260 21.56 0.52 10.80
C LEU A 260 22.74 1.10 11.57
N ARG A 261 22.94 0.66 12.82
CA ARG A 261 24.06 1.08 13.66
C ARG A 261 25.41 0.65 13.06
N VAL A 262 25.51 -0.57 12.56
CA VAL A 262 26.70 -1.09 11.87
C VAL A 262 26.98 -0.32 10.57
N ALA A 263 25.93 0.07 9.85
CA ALA A 263 26.03 0.91 8.66
C ALA A 263 26.34 2.39 8.95
N GLY A 264 26.48 2.77 10.23
CA GLY A 264 26.85 4.12 10.64
C GLY A 264 25.68 5.09 10.77
N ALA A 265 24.43 4.63 10.75
CA ALA A 265 23.28 5.48 11.03
C ALA A 265 23.23 5.85 12.53
N HIS A 266 22.88 7.09 12.82
CA HIS A 266 22.82 7.62 14.17
C HIS A 266 21.39 7.92 14.60
N GLU A 267 21.04 7.46 15.80
CA GLU A 267 19.76 7.79 16.45
C GLU A 267 19.67 9.30 16.72
N VAL A 268 18.46 9.84 16.58
CA VAL A 268 18.11 11.15 17.10
C VAL A 268 18.06 11.07 18.63
N THR A 269 18.77 11.96 19.32
CA THR A 269 19.04 11.89 20.76
C THR A 269 17.83 12.10 21.68
N SER A 270 16.63 12.33 21.15
CA SER A 270 15.43 12.70 21.90
C SER A 270 14.24 11.77 21.63
N THR A 271 14.41 10.45 21.74
CA THR A 271 13.25 9.55 21.68
C THR A 271 12.30 9.85 22.84
N PRO A 272 11.02 10.18 22.59
CA PRO A 272 10.05 10.39 23.67
C PRO A 272 9.90 9.13 24.54
N PRO A 273 9.65 9.26 25.86
CA PRO A 273 9.53 8.12 26.78
C PRO A 273 8.45 7.09 26.41
N MET A 274 7.49 7.45 25.56
CA MET A 274 6.36 6.60 25.17
C MET A 274 6.70 5.52 24.13
N LEU A 275 7.89 5.57 23.51
CA LEU A 275 8.36 4.60 22.52
C LEU A 275 9.66 3.91 22.98
N ALA A 276 9.73 3.48 24.24
CA ALA A 276 10.92 2.90 24.85
C ALA A 276 11.53 1.68 24.10
N GLY A 277 10.76 1.05 23.20
CA GLY A 277 11.21 -0.05 22.32
C GLY A 277 11.69 0.38 20.93
N TYR A 278 11.72 1.67 20.62
CA TYR A 278 12.03 2.17 19.28
C TYR A 278 13.20 3.16 19.28
N ALA A 279 13.88 3.21 18.15
CA ALA A 279 14.89 4.16 17.76
C ALA A 279 14.32 5.08 16.69
N GLU A 280 14.70 6.36 16.73
CA GLU A 280 14.33 7.34 15.71
C GLU A 280 15.57 7.65 14.86
N PHE A 281 15.43 7.55 13.54
CA PHE A 281 16.46 7.91 12.57
C PHE A 281 15.90 8.92 11.58
N GLN A 282 16.65 9.99 11.28
CA GLN A 282 16.24 10.90 10.21
C GLN A 282 16.26 10.19 8.86
N ILE A 283 15.26 10.42 8.02
CA ILE A 283 15.12 9.77 6.70
C ILE A 283 16.43 9.79 5.90
N ARG A 284 17.09 10.94 5.80
CA ARG A 284 18.33 11.11 5.01
C ARG A 284 19.60 10.62 5.71
N SER A 285 19.53 10.14 6.95
CA SER A 285 20.64 9.44 7.60
C SER A 285 20.58 7.92 7.41
N ILE A 286 19.47 7.41 6.85
CA ILE A 286 19.24 6.00 6.64
C ILE A 286 19.85 5.56 5.30
N PRO A 287 20.70 4.53 5.28
CA PRO A 287 21.21 3.94 4.05
C PRO A 287 20.09 3.44 3.11
N PRO A 288 20.26 3.52 1.77
CA PRO A 288 19.22 3.16 0.81
C PRO A 288 18.67 1.74 0.93
N GLN A 289 19.47 0.76 1.36
CA GLN A 289 18.98 -0.61 1.56
C GLN A 289 17.97 -0.75 2.70
N PHE A 290 17.95 0.20 3.64
CA PHE A 290 17.10 0.14 4.83
C PHE A 290 15.87 1.05 4.72
N ILE A 291 15.95 2.13 3.92
CA ILE A 291 14.83 3.08 3.80
C ILE A 291 13.59 2.44 3.17
N VAL A 292 13.77 1.39 2.36
CA VAL A 292 12.68 0.64 1.73
C VAL A 292 11.87 -0.23 2.70
N HIS A 293 12.30 -0.36 3.96
CA HIS A 293 11.50 -0.97 5.02
C HIS A 293 10.34 -0.10 5.49
N ASN A 294 10.29 1.16 5.05
CA ASN A 294 9.21 2.07 5.41
C ASN A 294 8.15 2.16 4.29
N GLU A 295 6.91 1.88 4.67
CA GLU A 295 5.75 1.86 3.78
C GLU A 295 5.42 3.21 3.15
N TYR A 296 5.76 4.33 3.81
CA TYR A 296 5.53 5.68 3.25
C TYR A 296 6.41 5.94 2.04
N ILE A 297 7.65 5.46 2.06
CA ILE A 297 8.60 5.62 0.95
C ILE A 297 8.11 4.84 -0.28
N ILE A 298 7.66 3.60 -0.07
CA ILE A 298 7.07 2.75 -1.11
C ILE A 298 5.80 3.40 -1.67
N SER A 299 4.89 3.80 -0.79
CA SER A 299 3.59 4.32 -1.20
C SER A 299 3.68 5.68 -1.89
N LEU A 300 4.57 6.58 -1.45
CA LEU A 300 4.86 7.84 -2.16
C LEU A 300 5.39 7.56 -3.57
N THR A 301 6.36 6.65 -3.72
CA THR A 301 6.91 6.27 -5.03
C THR A 301 5.83 5.77 -5.99
N PHE A 302 5.00 4.84 -5.56
CA PHE A 302 4.01 4.21 -6.43
C PHE A 302 2.75 5.06 -6.61
N SER A 303 2.40 5.91 -5.64
CA SER A 303 1.30 6.87 -5.81
C SER A 303 1.63 7.88 -6.91
N GLU A 304 2.85 8.42 -6.93
CA GLU A 304 3.28 9.36 -7.97
C GLU A 304 3.52 8.66 -9.32
N TYR A 305 3.89 7.37 -9.33
CA TYR A 305 3.81 6.57 -10.55
C TYR A 305 2.36 6.49 -11.06
N ALA A 306 1.39 6.15 -10.21
CA ALA A 306 -0.01 6.04 -10.59
C ALA A 306 -0.56 7.39 -11.12
N TRP A 307 -0.14 8.52 -10.54
CA TRP A 307 -0.51 9.87 -11.01
C TRP A 307 0.06 10.23 -12.39
N HIS A 308 1.28 9.82 -12.71
CA HIS A 308 1.90 10.15 -14.01
C HIS A 308 1.64 9.10 -15.09
N MET A 309 1.59 7.83 -14.71
CA MET A 309 1.50 6.69 -15.64
C MET A 309 0.12 6.04 -15.70
N GLY A 310 -0.79 6.41 -14.80
CA GLY A 310 -2.14 5.90 -14.69
C GLY A 310 -2.28 4.79 -13.64
N LEU A 311 -3.30 4.92 -12.80
CA LEU A 311 -3.74 3.96 -11.79
C LEU A 311 -4.04 2.58 -12.39
N GLY A 312 -4.63 2.56 -13.59
CA GLY A 312 -4.91 1.32 -14.30
C GLY A 312 -3.65 0.52 -14.64
N LYS A 313 -2.55 1.20 -15.02
CA LYS A 313 -1.24 0.53 -15.23
C LYS A 313 -0.73 -0.05 -13.90
N PHE A 314 -0.81 0.72 -12.82
CA PHE A 314 -0.40 0.25 -11.49
C PHE A 314 -1.20 -1.00 -11.03
N LEU A 315 -2.52 -1.01 -11.15
CA LEU A 315 -3.35 -2.16 -10.78
C LEU A 315 -3.09 -3.40 -11.66
N ARG A 316 -2.84 -3.22 -12.97
CA ARG A 316 -2.38 -4.32 -13.82
C ARG A 316 -1.02 -4.85 -13.38
N ALA A 317 -0.12 -4.00 -12.89
CA ALA A 317 1.18 -4.43 -12.38
C ALA A 317 1.04 -5.31 -11.14
N ILE A 318 0.18 -4.90 -10.19
CA ILE A 318 -0.17 -5.73 -9.02
C ILE A 318 -0.73 -7.08 -9.48
N LYS A 319 -1.72 -7.07 -10.39
CA LYS A 319 -2.32 -8.30 -10.95
C LYS A 319 -1.30 -9.23 -11.61
N THR A 320 -0.37 -8.66 -12.38
CA THR A 320 0.70 -9.42 -13.05
C THR A 320 1.64 -10.07 -12.04
N ASN A 321 1.95 -9.34 -10.96
CA ASN A 321 2.86 -9.80 -9.93
C ASN A 321 2.24 -10.82 -8.98
N ASP A 322 0.95 -10.71 -8.67
CA ASP A 322 0.29 -11.59 -7.71
C ASP A 322 0.52 -13.09 -8.01
N ALA A 323 0.42 -13.50 -9.28
CA ALA A 323 0.70 -14.87 -9.69
C ALA A 323 2.18 -15.28 -9.49
N ALA A 324 3.10 -14.32 -9.64
CA ALA A 324 4.53 -14.53 -9.49
C ALA A 324 5.02 -14.41 -8.04
N LEU A 325 4.22 -13.81 -7.14
CA LEU A 325 4.55 -13.54 -5.74
C LEU A 325 3.88 -14.50 -4.75
N PHE A 326 2.89 -15.27 -5.19
CA PHE A 326 2.26 -16.30 -4.37
C PHE A 326 3.24 -17.43 -4.01
N ARG A 327 3.60 -17.54 -2.72
CA ARG A 327 4.46 -18.61 -2.16
C ARG A 327 5.82 -18.77 -2.85
N THR A 328 6.50 -17.65 -3.08
CA THR A 328 7.85 -17.61 -3.66
C THR A 328 8.79 -16.82 -2.75
N PRO A 329 10.10 -17.15 -2.72
CA PRO A 329 11.11 -16.34 -2.04
C PRO A 329 11.51 -15.06 -2.80
N ALA A 330 10.95 -14.80 -4.00
CA ALA A 330 11.30 -13.61 -4.78
C ALA A 330 10.95 -12.30 -4.06
N SER A 331 11.80 -11.28 -4.18
CA SER A 331 11.56 -9.92 -3.65
C SER A 331 10.30 -9.32 -4.29
N PRO A 332 9.24 -9.03 -3.51
CA PRO A 332 8.03 -8.43 -4.05
C PRO A 332 8.25 -6.99 -4.52
N ILE A 333 9.11 -6.25 -3.83
CA ILE A 333 9.47 -4.87 -4.16
C ILE A 333 10.18 -4.84 -5.52
N ALA A 334 11.28 -5.59 -5.68
CA ALA A 334 12.03 -5.62 -6.93
C ALA A 334 11.15 -6.09 -8.12
N LYS A 335 10.27 -7.07 -7.87
CA LYS A 335 9.35 -7.56 -8.90
C LYS A 335 8.34 -6.49 -9.33
N LEU A 336 7.84 -5.67 -8.40
CA LEU A 336 6.95 -4.57 -8.73
C LEU A 336 7.66 -3.48 -9.53
N TYR A 337 8.86 -3.09 -9.15
CA TYR A 337 9.65 -2.16 -9.96
C TYR A 337 9.90 -2.69 -11.37
N GLU A 338 10.32 -3.96 -11.52
CA GLU A 338 10.52 -4.59 -12.84
C GLU A 338 9.25 -4.53 -13.70
N THR A 339 8.10 -4.90 -13.13
CA THR A 339 6.83 -4.92 -13.84
C THR A 339 6.38 -3.52 -14.23
N LEU A 340 6.50 -2.53 -13.33
CA LEU A 340 6.16 -1.13 -13.63
C LEU A 340 7.03 -0.54 -14.74
N CYS A 341 8.34 -0.86 -14.73
CA CYS A 341 9.26 -0.48 -15.81
C CYS A 341 8.85 -1.13 -17.13
N THR A 342 8.54 -2.42 -17.10
CA THR A 342 8.09 -3.17 -18.28
C THR A 342 6.78 -2.63 -18.84
N MET A 343 5.84 -2.21 -18.00
CA MET A 343 4.60 -1.55 -18.45
C MET A 343 4.85 -0.19 -19.09
N GLY A 344 5.89 0.54 -18.67
CA GLY A 344 6.33 1.76 -19.34
C GLY A 344 7.00 1.52 -20.70
N LEU A 345 7.39 0.29 -21.03
CA LEU A 345 7.88 -0.05 -22.37
C LEU A 345 6.75 -0.25 -23.39
N GLU A 346 5.50 -0.34 -22.93
CA GLU A 346 4.30 -0.48 -23.77
C GLU A 346 4.39 -1.65 -24.77
N GLY A 347 4.90 -2.79 -24.29
CA GLY A 347 5.05 -4.02 -25.07
C GLY A 347 6.39 -4.16 -25.82
N ARG A 348 7.25 -3.13 -25.79
CA ARG A 348 8.61 -3.24 -26.30
C ARG A 348 9.49 -4.10 -25.37
N PRO A 349 10.47 -4.85 -25.89
CA PRO A 349 11.44 -5.56 -25.05
C PRO A 349 12.46 -4.58 -24.46
N LEU A 350 12.99 -4.88 -23.26
CA LEU A 350 14.04 -4.06 -22.62
C LEU A 350 15.25 -3.83 -23.53
N ALA A 351 15.64 -4.84 -24.32
CA ALA A 351 16.74 -4.72 -25.27
C ALA A 351 16.57 -3.58 -26.31
N SER A 352 15.34 -3.08 -26.54
CA SER A 352 15.12 -1.96 -27.47
C SER A 352 15.56 -0.60 -26.91
N VAL A 353 15.80 -0.50 -25.60
CA VAL A 353 16.15 0.76 -24.93
C VAL A 353 17.51 0.70 -24.23
N GLN A 354 18.15 -0.48 -24.18
CA GLN A 354 19.44 -0.68 -23.55
C GLN A 354 20.59 -0.27 -24.47
N ASN A 355 21.52 0.54 -23.94
CA ASN A 355 22.67 1.05 -24.70
C ASN A 355 22.29 1.79 -25.99
N VAL A 356 21.06 2.31 -26.04
CA VAL A 356 20.54 3.12 -27.14
C VAL A 356 20.45 4.56 -26.66
N ASN A 357 20.99 5.50 -27.44
CA ASN A 357 20.71 6.92 -27.25
C ASN A 357 19.32 7.23 -27.83
N GLU A 358 18.27 6.80 -27.12
CA GLU A 358 16.89 6.95 -27.57
C GLU A 358 16.44 8.41 -27.41
N ALA A 359 16.11 9.05 -28.53
CA ALA A 359 15.39 10.31 -28.52
C ALA A 359 13.91 10.05 -28.16
N GLY A 360 13.36 10.81 -27.21
CA GLY A 360 11.95 10.74 -26.83
C GLY A 360 11.68 10.33 -25.37
N PRO A 361 10.39 10.16 -24.99
CA PRO A 361 9.96 9.87 -23.63
C PRO A 361 10.44 8.51 -23.11
N LYS A 362 10.73 8.46 -21.81
CA LYS A 362 11.25 7.30 -21.07
C LYS A 362 10.37 6.93 -19.87
N PRO A 363 9.06 6.71 -20.09
CA PRO A 363 8.11 6.42 -19.01
C PRO A 363 8.48 5.17 -18.20
N TYR A 364 9.20 4.21 -18.81
CA TYR A 364 9.70 3.02 -18.15
C TYR A 364 10.76 3.29 -17.06
N LEU A 365 11.33 4.49 -16.98
CA LEU A 365 12.28 4.88 -15.93
C LEU A 365 11.64 5.64 -14.77
N ILE A 366 10.36 6.02 -14.88
CA ILE A 366 9.65 6.76 -13.82
C ILE A 366 9.70 6.03 -12.45
N PRO A 367 9.43 4.70 -12.36
CA PRO A 367 9.54 3.99 -11.07
C PRO A 367 10.94 4.12 -10.45
N LEU A 368 11.98 3.96 -11.28
CA LEU A 368 13.38 3.98 -10.87
C LEU A 368 13.83 5.37 -10.42
N ALA A 369 13.38 6.41 -11.12
CA ALA A 369 13.65 7.80 -10.78
C ALA A 369 12.99 8.21 -9.45
N TYR A 370 11.75 7.78 -9.20
CA TYR A 370 11.07 8.05 -7.93
C TYR A 370 11.66 7.25 -6.77
N ALA A 371 12.10 6.02 -7.00
CA ALA A 371 12.86 5.28 -5.99
C ALA A 371 14.12 6.06 -5.57
N ASP A 372 14.92 6.55 -6.53
CA ASP A 372 16.12 7.35 -6.22
C ASP A 372 15.75 8.61 -5.43
N TYR A 373 14.73 9.35 -5.89
CA TYR A 373 14.28 10.59 -5.26
C TYR A 373 13.79 10.38 -3.83
N PHE A 374 12.93 9.40 -3.58
CA PHE A 374 12.37 9.16 -2.25
C PHE A 374 13.35 8.47 -1.28
N THR A 375 14.49 7.96 -1.75
CA THR A 375 15.64 7.69 -0.84
C THR A 375 16.42 8.96 -0.45
N GLY A 376 15.99 10.13 -0.90
CA GLY A 376 16.67 11.40 -0.68
C GLY A 376 18.02 11.49 -1.40
N TYR A 377 18.16 10.77 -2.53
CA TYR A 377 19.42 10.60 -3.28
C TYR A 377 20.60 10.13 -2.42
N GLN A 378 20.33 9.36 -1.34
CA GLN A 378 21.38 8.80 -0.49
C GLN A 378 22.21 7.73 -1.20
N SER A 379 21.74 7.20 -2.33
CA SER A 379 22.55 6.34 -3.19
C SER A 379 23.73 7.12 -3.77
N ARG A 380 24.95 6.79 -3.36
CA ARG A 380 26.21 7.42 -3.82
C ARG A 380 26.89 6.60 -4.89
N SER A 381 26.61 5.30 -4.93
CA SER A 381 27.12 4.35 -5.92
C SER A 381 25.97 3.59 -6.59
N LYS A 382 26.27 2.96 -7.74
CA LYS A 382 25.33 2.04 -8.40
C LYS A 382 24.94 0.88 -7.48
N ALA A 383 25.88 0.40 -6.65
CA ALA A 383 25.62 -0.67 -5.70
C ALA A 383 24.63 -0.22 -4.60
N ASP A 384 24.76 1.01 -4.10
CA ASP A 384 23.80 1.58 -3.14
C ASP A 384 22.41 1.64 -3.77
N TYR A 385 22.33 2.07 -5.03
CA TYR A 385 21.07 2.15 -5.75
C TYR A 385 20.44 0.78 -6.01
N ALA A 386 21.24 -0.21 -6.42
CA ALA A 386 20.78 -1.59 -6.60
C ALA A 386 20.25 -2.20 -5.30
N SER A 387 20.82 -1.80 -4.15
CA SER A 387 20.46 -2.31 -2.83
C SER A 387 19.05 -1.92 -2.38
N ILE A 388 18.49 -0.82 -2.90
CA ILE A 388 17.07 -0.43 -2.73
C ILE A 388 16.15 -1.58 -3.14
N PHE A 389 16.54 -2.33 -4.18
CA PHE A 389 15.77 -3.43 -4.72
C PHE A 389 16.27 -4.79 -4.23
N GLU A 390 16.86 -4.85 -3.03
CA GLU A 390 17.45 -6.06 -2.45
C GLU A 390 18.54 -6.71 -3.33
N ASN A 391 19.11 -5.95 -4.29
CA ASN A 391 19.95 -6.46 -5.39
C ASN A 391 19.25 -7.55 -6.25
N LYS A 392 17.92 -7.54 -6.30
CA LYS A 392 17.09 -8.48 -7.06
C LYS A 392 16.48 -7.89 -8.33
N LEU A 393 16.47 -6.56 -8.49
CA LEU A 393 16.08 -5.95 -9.76
C LEU A 393 17.08 -6.37 -10.85
N PRO A 394 16.64 -6.76 -12.06
CA PRO A 394 17.57 -7.11 -13.14
C PRO A 394 18.60 -6.00 -13.37
N GLN A 395 19.88 -6.37 -13.38
CA GLN A 395 21.01 -5.44 -13.51
C GLN A 395 20.86 -4.50 -14.72
N ALA A 396 20.30 -5.04 -15.80
CA ALA A 396 19.87 -4.34 -16.99
C ALA A 396 19.08 -3.04 -16.74
N TRP A 397 18.16 -3.04 -15.78
CA TRP A 397 17.36 -1.87 -15.39
C TRP A 397 18.18 -0.88 -14.54
N VAL A 398 18.99 -1.41 -13.62
CA VAL A 398 19.89 -0.64 -12.77
C VAL A 398 20.88 0.14 -13.62
N ASP A 399 21.56 -0.53 -14.57
CA ASP A 399 22.53 0.08 -15.47
C ASP A 399 21.87 1.15 -16.35
N LEU A 400 20.71 0.83 -16.92
CA LEU A 400 19.98 1.77 -17.79
C LEU A 400 19.68 3.08 -17.08
N TYR A 401 19.13 3.03 -15.87
CA TYR A 401 18.84 4.23 -15.09
C TYR A 401 20.11 4.92 -14.60
N TRP A 402 20.97 4.17 -13.90
CA TRP A 402 22.09 4.74 -13.15
C TRP A 402 23.15 5.36 -14.07
N ASP A 403 23.50 4.67 -15.15
CA ASP A 403 24.54 5.13 -16.08
C ASP A 403 23.97 6.08 -17.14
N GLY A 404 22.69 5.91 -17.50
CA GLY A 404 22.09 6.64 -18.62
C GLY A 404 21.36 7.93 -18.23
N TYR A 405 20.63 7.93 -17.10
CA TYR A 405 19.59 8.95 -16.85
C TYR A 405 19.59 9.56 -15.46
N LYS A 406 20.27 8.97 -14.47
CA LYS A 406 20.36 9.47 -13.11
C LYS A 406 20.72 10.96 -13.05
N ASP A 407 21.76 11.38 -13.78
CA ASP A 407 22.24 12.76 -13.71
C ASP A 407 21.21 13.76 -14.20
N ALA A 408 20.54 13.46 -15.32
CA ALA A 408 19.44 14.30 -15.82
C ALA A 408 18.29 14.42 -14.80
N VAL A 409 17.91 13.30 -14.18
CA VAL A 409 16.87 13.24 -13.15
C VAL A 409 17.27 14.06 -11.91
N ARG A 410 18.48 13.84 -11.38
CA ARG A 410 18.98 14.56 -10.20
C ARG A 410 19.19 16.06 -10.46
N SER A 411 19.55 16.45 -11.68
CA SER A 411 19.63 17.86 -12.08
C SER A 411 18.25 18.53 -12.19
N ALA A 412 17.21 17.79 -12.56
CA ALA A 412 15.84 18.33 -12.63
C ALA A 412 15.21 18.58 -11.25
N ALA A 413 15.61 17.79 -10.24
CA ALA A 413 15.06 17.85 -8.90
C ALA A 413 16.18 17.82 -7.85
N VAL A 414 16.94 18.90 -7.72
CA VAL A 414 18.12 18.95 -6.83
C VAL A 414 17.71 18.78 -5.37
N LEU A 415 18.37 17.84 -4.68
CA LEU A 415 18.25 17.65 -3.23
C LEU A 415 19.64 17.82 -2.59
N ASP A 416 19.77 18.79 -1.68
CA ASP A 416 20.98 18.97 -0.87
C ASP A 416 20.62 19.65 0.47
N THR A 417 21.62 20.15 1.21
CA THR A 417 21.41 20.82 2.51
C THR A 417 20.67 22.15 2.40
N THR A 418 20.59 22.73 1.19
CA THR A 418 19.94 24.01 0.87
C THR A 418 18.66 23.82 0.05
N HIS A 419 18.52 22.73 -0.69
CA HIS A 419 17.36 22.40 -1.52
C HIS A 419 16.51 21.28 -0.89
N LYS A 420 15.34 21.67 -0.38
CA LYS A 420 14.35 20.74 0.17
C LYS A 420 13.51 20.09 -0.94
N PRO A 421 13.04 18.84 -0.76
CA PRO A 421 12.04 18.22 -1.61
C PRO A 421 10.80 19.09 -1.78
N GLN A 422 10.30 19.18 -3.01
CA GLN A 422 9.07 19.90 -3.36
C GLN A 422 8.19 19.00 -4.21
N PHE A 423 6.87 19.18 -4.13
CA PHE A 423 5.95 18.41 -4.97
C PHE A 423 6.22 18.62 -6.47
N SER A 424 6.63 19.83 -6.87
CA SER A 424 7.00 20.16 -8.26
C SER A 424 8.13 19.29 -8.80
N HIS A 425 9.06 18.86 -7.95
CA HIS A 425 10.17 17.99 -8.35
C HIS A 425 9.69 16.69 -9.00
N LEU A 426 8.54 16.16 -8.59
CA LEU A 426 8.00 14.92 -9.15
C LEU A 426 7.59 15.10 -10.61
N THR A 427 7.02 16.27 -10.93
CA THR A 427 6.73 16.71 -12.30
C THR A 427 8.02 17.01 -13.06
N ASP A 428 8.99 17.70 -12.44
CA ASP A 428 10.26 18.03 -13.08
C ASP A 428 11.05 16.76 -13.47
N ILE A 429 11.05 15.74 -12.60
CA ILE A 429 11.61 14.41 -12.88
C ILE A 429 10.89 13.75 -14.05
N ALA A 430 9.55 13.80 -14.09
CA ALA A 430 8.78 13.23 -15.19
C ALA A 430 9.12 13.93 -16.53
N ILE A 431 9.22 15.26 -16.52
CA ILE A 431 9.61 16.07 -17.68
C ILE A 431 11.04 15.76 -18.13
N ALA A 432 11.98 15.57 -17.20
CA ALA A 432 13.36 15.17 -17.52
C ALA A 432 13.43 13.82 -18.23
N LEU A 433 12.46 12.94 -17.96
CA LEU A 433 12.25 11.67 -18.66
C LEU A 433 11.31 11.81 -19.87
N GLY A 434 10.96 13.02 -20.30
CA GLY A 434 10.13 13.29 -21.47
C GLY A 434 8.64 12.99 -21.30
N VAL A 435 8.16 12.76 -20.07
CA VAL A 435 6.74 12.59 -19.74
C VAL A 435 6.18 13.96 -19.34
N THR A 436 5.52 14.63 -20.30
CA THR A 436 5.03 16.02 -20.12
C THR A 436 3.53 16.10 -19.82
N GLN A 437 2.82 14.97 -19.85
CA GLN A 437 1.40 14.85 -19.52
C GLN A 437 1.16 13.53 -18.79
N SER A 438 0.27 13.55 -17.79
CA SER A 438 -0.18 12.31 -17.15
C SER A 438 -0.93 11.43 -18.15
N VAL A 439 -0.67 10.14 -18.11
CA VAL A 439 -1.39 9.16 -18.94
C VAL A 439 -2.83 9.03 -18.44
N PRO A 440 -3.86 9.13 -19.32
CA PRO A 440 -5.25 8.95 -18.92
C PRO A 440 -5.51 7.56 -18.32
N ASP A 441 -6.34 7.52 -17.28
CA ASP A 441 -6.69 6.29 -16.61
C ASP A 441 -7.62 5.39 -17.44
N GLN A 442 -7.14 4.19 -17.75
CA GLN A 442 -7.92 3.11 -18.32
C GLN A 442 -7.96 1.94 -17.33
N GLY A 443 -9.16 1.43 -17.02
CA GLY A 443 -9.33 0.36 -16.04
C GLY A 443 -8.46 -0.88 -16.30
N PRO A 444 -8.15 -1.66 -15.26
CA PRO A 444 -7.26 -2.80 -15.36
C PRO A 444 -7.81 -3.94 -16.22
#